data_AF-A0A1F7WZ22-F1
#
_entry.id   AF-A0A1F7WZ22-F1
#
_cell.length_a   1.000
_cell.length_b   1.000
_cell.length_c   1.000
_cell.angle_alpha   90.00
_cell.angle_beta   90.00
_cell.angle_gamma   90.00
#
_symmetry.space_group_name_H-M   'P 1'
#
loop_
_entity.id
_entity.type
_entity.pdbx_description
1 polymer ?
#
loop_
_entity_poly.entity_id
_entity_poly.type
_entity_poly.pdbx_seq_one_letter_code
_entity_poly.pdbx_strand_id
1 'polypeptide(L)'
;MKISERAIKLMLDEEGLDQPSKWPGEESGISLGRGYDLGYEENFENDWKDYLTPDEIARLKTVVGLHGQSAKARAHEFTDIHITKEAADGVFKEKTLPEYERQTREAFPGFGGLPLDAQGALISLVYNRGASMDGDRRSEMRAIKDLVLKKDLKGIANKIREMKRLWPTNLGLQERRDAEADLVESCILASVVQPQLEEVRKIGVEKPQGTFRFIQLLVKLIFIIFKK
;
A
#
# COMPACT_ATOMS: atom_id res chain seq x y z
N MET A 1 7.32 10.07 8.60
CA MET A 1 7.29 8.83 7.80
C MET A 1 7.78 9.14 6.40
N LYS A 2 8.62 8.29 5.78
CA LYS A 2 9.04 8.44 4.38
C LYS A 2 8.52 7.24 3.59
N ILE A 3 7.30 7.33 3.07
CA ILE A 3 6.72 6.37 2.12
C ILE A 3 6.57 7.11 0.79
N SER A 4 6.69 6.41 -0.34
CA SER A 4 6.50 7.06 -1.63
C SER A 4 5.05 7.46 -1.86
N GLU A 5 4.85 8.61 -2.53
CA GLU A 5 3.51 9.05 -2.92
C GLU A 5 2.81 8.05 -3.85
N ARG A 6 3.59 7.34 -4.69
CA ARG A 6 3.09 6.28 -5.57
C ARG A 6 2.49 5.12 -4.77
N ALA A 7 3.14 4.72 -3.69
CA ALA A 7 2.62 3.67 -2.82
C ALA A 7 1.37 4.11 -2.07
N ILE A 8 1.35 5.34 -1.54
CA ILE A 8 0.16 5.89 -0.88
C ILE A 8 -1.01 5.94 -1.85
N LYS A 9 -0.77 6.42 -3.08
CA LYS A 9 -1.78 6.45 -4.13
C LYS A 9 -2.29 5.04 -4.46
N LEU A 10 -1.40 4.06 -4.63
CA LEU A 10 -1.79 2.67 -4.86
C LEU A 10 -2.73 2.18 -3.75
N MET A 11 -2.39 2.37 -2.48
CA MET A 11 -3.27 1.95 -1.38
C MET A 11 -4.62 2.67 -1.41
N LEU A 12 -4.64 3.99 -1.61
CA LEU A 12 -5.88 4.77 -1.61
C LEU A 12 -6.80 4.49 -2.81
N ASP A 13 -6.24 4.11 -3.96
CA ASP A 13 -6.99 3.77 -5.16
C ASP A 13 -7.61 2.37 -5.08
N GLU A 14 -6.89 1.44 -4.43
CA GLU A 14 -7.35 0.06 -4.22
C GLU A 14 -8.40 -0.04 -3.11
N GLU A 15 -8.40 0.91 -2.17
CA GLU A 15 -9.41 0.98 -1.12
C GLU A 15 -10.67 1.73 -1.58
N GLY A 16 -11.82 1.19 -1.16
CA GLY A 16 -13.10 1.88 -1.27
C GLY A 16 -13.20 3.10 -0.35
N LEU A 17 -14.38 3.72 -0.35
CA LEU A 17 -14.75 4.73 0.64
C LEU A 17 -15.95 4.20 1.43
N ASP A 18 -15.64 3.61 2.57
CA ASP A 18 -16.63 3.04 3.48
C ASP A 18 -17.46 4.13 4.15
N GLN A 19 -18.74 3.85 4.29
CA GLN A 19 -19.71 4.70 4.95
C GLN A 19 -20.35 3.88 6.08
N PRO A 20 -20.60 4.47 7.26
CA PRO A 20 -21.10 3.73 8.40
C PRO A 20 -22.47 3.09 8.16
N SER A 21 -23.24 3.64 7.22
CA SER A 21 -24.52 3.09 6.77
C SER A 21 -24.42 1.90 5.81
N LYS A 22 -23.22 1.59 5.31
CA LYS A 22 -22.95 0.53 4.33
C LYS A 22 -22.06 -0.53 4.95
N TRP A 23 -22.68 -1.40 5.76
CA TRP A 23 -21.98 -2.53 6.37
C TRP A 23 -21.32 -3.43 5.30
N PRO A 24 -20.01 -3.71 5.38
CA PRO A 24 -19.27 -4.36 4.30
C PRO A 24 -19.49 -5.88 4.19
N GLY A 25 -19.90 -6.56 5.27
CA GLY A 25 -20.21 -7.99 5.24
C GLY A 25 -19.48 -8.85 6.28
N GLU A 26 -19.71 -10.16 6.23
CA GLU A 26 -19.00 -11.19 7.00
C GLU A 26 -18.97 -10.94 8.52
N GLU A 27 -17.77 -10.91 9.12
CA GLU A 27 -17.52 -10.66 10.55
C GLU A 27 -17.09 -9.20 10.81
N SER A 28 -17.12 -8.34 9.80
CA SER A 28 -16.74 -6.94 9.94
C SER A 28 -17.69 -6.19 10.86
N GLY A 29 -17.17 -5.16 11.51
CA GLY A 29 -17.97 -4.14 12.17
C GLY A 29 -18.50 -3.10 11.19
N ILE A 30 -18.93 -1.96 11.73
CA ILE A 30 -19.23 -0.78 10.93
C ILE A 30 -17.90 -0.16 10.49
N SER A 31 -17.72 0.06 9.19
CA SER A 31 -16.47 0.60 8.64
C SER A 31 -16.60 2.06 8.21
N LEU A 32 -15.51 2.81 8.40
CA LEU A 32 -15.38 4.21 8.03
C LEU A 32 -14.21 4.40 7.07
N GLY A 33 -14.41 5.24 6.04
CA GLY A 33 -13.30 5.74 5.23
C GLY A 33 -12.55 4.64 4.48
N ARG A 34 -11.27 4.44 4.80
CA ARG A 34 -10.39 3.46 4.15
C ARG A 34 -10.24 2.21 5.02
N GLY A 35 -11.28 1.38 5.10
CA GLY A 35 -11.25 0.12 5.83
C GLY A 35 -11.06 0.25 7.34
N TYR A 36 -11.40 1.40 7.94
CA TYR A 36 -11.33 1.60 9.40
C TYR A 36 -12.53 0.90 10.06
N ASP A 37 -12.33 -0.33 10.52
CA ASP A 37 -13.39 -1.19 11.05
C ASP A 37 -13.59 -0.96 12.56
N LEU A 38 -14.72 -0.35 12.94
CA LEU A 38 -15.05 -0.06 14.34
C LEU A 38 -15.22 -1.33 15.20
N GLY A 39 -15.40 -2.50 14.60
CA GLY A 39 -15.39 -3.76 15.31
C GLY A 39 -14.01 -4.08 15.91
N TYR A 40 -12.92 -3.64 15.26
CA TYR A 40 -11.55 -3.99 15.67
C TYR A 40 -10.74 -2.79 16.19
N GLU A 41 -11.16 -1.56 15.86
CA GLU A 41 -10.42 -0.34 16.20
C GLU A 41 -10.86 0.26 17.54
N GLU A 42 -10.05 0.09 18.57
CA GLU A 42 -10.35 0.58 19.93
C GLU A 42 -10.08 2.09 20.10
N ASN A 43 -9.28 2.70 19.22
CA ASN A 43 -8.85 4.10 19.32
C ASN A 43 -9.71 5.09 18.51
N PHE A 44 -10.89 4.66 18.04
CA PHE A 44 -11.80 5.40 17.17
C PHE A 44 -11.92 6.90 17.48
N GLU A 45 -12.23 7.25 18.73
CA GLU A 45 -12.45 8.64 19.13
C GLU A 45 -11.21 9.51 18.90
N ASN A 46 -10.02 9.02 19.22
CA ASN A 46 -8.78 9.77 19.03
C ASN A 46 -8.42 9.94 17.57
N ASP A 47 -8.79 8.98 16.73
CA ASP A 47 -8.45 8.97 15.31
C ASP A 47 -9.40 9.86 14.50
N TRP A 48 -10.66 9.96 14.90
CA TRP A 48 -11.71 10.64 14.13
C TRP A 48 -12.19 11.98 14.71
N LYS A 49 -11.80 12.37 15.94
CA LYS A 49 -12.28 13.61 16.60
C LYS A 49 -12.06 14.90 15.81
N ASP A 50 -11.05 14.95 14.95
CA ASP A 50 -10.73 16.14 14.15
C ASP A 50 -11.55 16.18 12.84
N TYR A 51 -12.28 15.10 12.52
CA TYR A 51 -13.04 14.92 11.29
C TYR A 51 -14.55 14.75 11.51
N LEU A 52 -14.98 14.39 12.71
CA LEU A 52 -16.39 14.17 13.07
C LEU A 52 -16.81 15.09 14.22
N THR A 53 -18.09 15.43 14.25
CA THR A 53 -18.67 16.19 15.36
C THR A 53 -18.71 15.35 16.64
N PRO A 54 -18.75 15.98 17.83
CA PRO A 54 -18.89 15.25 19.09
C PRO A 54 -20.13 14.34 19.16
N ASP A 55 -21.24 14.73 18.51
CA ASP A 55 -22.46 13.92 18.44
C ASP A 55 -22.26 12.65 17.59
N GLU A 56 -21.67 12.80 16.40
CA GLU A 56 -21.34 11.67 15.53
C GLU A 56 -20.39 10.69 16.20
N ILE A 57 -19.34 11.20 16.87
CA ILE A 57 -18.42 10.40 17.68
C ILE A 57 -19.19 9.63 18.76
N ALA A 58 -20.04 10.31 19.53
CA ALA A 58 -20.80 9.68 20.61
C ALA A 58 -21.73 8.56 20.08
N ARG A 59 -22.38 8.78 18.93
CA ARG A 59 -23.25 7.79 18.29
C ARG A 59 -22.46 6.59 17.76
N LEU A 60 -21.38 6.81 17.01
CA LEU A 60 -20.55 5.74 16.45
C LEU A 60 -19.82 4.94 17.54
N LYS A 61 -19.49 5.56 18.67
CA LYS A 61 -18.89 4.85 19.80
C LYS A 61 -19.78 3.74 20.36
N THR A 62 -21.11 3.83 20.18
CA THR A 62 -22.07 2.79 20.63
C THR A 62 -21.95 1.47 19.86
N VAL A 63 -21.27 1.47 18.72
CA VAL A 63 -21.12 0.30 17.84
C VAL A 63 -19.68 -0.19 17.74
N VAL A 64 -18.74 0.44 18.46
CA VAL A 64 -17.36 -0.04 18.56
C VAL A 64 -17.34 -1.42 19.22
N GLY A 65 -16.58 -2.35 18.64
CA GLY A 65 -16.52 -3.75 19.07
C GLY A 65 -17.71 -4.62 18.61
N LEU A 66 -18.69 -4.07 17.90
CA LEU A 66 -19.73 -4.89 17.27
C LEU A 66 -19.21 -5.49 15.97
N HIS A 67 -19.54 -6.76 15.75
CA HIS A 67 -19.16 -7.54 14.57
C HIS A 67 -20.38 -8.16 13.90
N GLY A 68 -20.23 -8.55 12.64
CA GLY A 68 -21.17 -9.42 11.96
C GLY A 68 -22.59 -8.86 11.93
N GLN A 69 -23.57 -9.72 12.24
CA GLN A 69 -24.98 -9.34 12.22
C GLN A 69 -25.34 -8.26 13.24
N SER A 70 -24.62 -8.18 14.36
CA SER A 70 -24.85 -7.14 15.38
C SER A 70 -24.47 -5.75 14.84
N ALA A 71 -23.37 -5.65 14.09
CA ALA A 71 -22.98 -4.42 13.40
C ALA A 71 -23.96 -4.08 12.26
N LYS A 72 -24.30 -5.08 11.43
CA LYS A 72 -25.25 -4.92 10.33
C LYS A 72 -26.59 -4.34 10.79
N ALA A 73 -27.13 -4.85 11.90
CA ALA A 73 -28.42 -4.41 12.43
C ALA A 73 -28.43 -2.91 12.79
N ARG A 74 -27.26 -2.35 13.13
CA ARG A 74 -27.10 -0.94 13.55
C ARG A 74 -26.75 0.01 12.42
N ALA A 75 -26.28 -0.49 11.27
CA ALA A 75 -25.77 0.35 10.18
C ALA A 75 -26.79 1.42 9.71
N HIS A 76 -28.07 1.06 9.65
CA HIS A 76 -29.14 1.97 9.24
C HIS A 76 -29.30 3.22 10.12
N GLU A 77 -28.74 3.23 11.33
CA GLU A 77 -28.79 4.36 12.26
C GLU A 77 -27.83 5.50 11.89
N PHE A 78 -26.94 5.28 10.91
CA PHE A 78 -25.87 6.21 10.54
C PHE A 78 -25.99 6.71 9.10
N THR A 79 -27.20 6.71 8.53
CA THR A 79 -27.44 7.19 7.16
C THR A 79 -27.16 8.68 6.96
N ASP A 80 -27.18 9.45 8.05
CA ASP A 80 -26.92 10.89 8.09
C ASP A 80 -25.44 11.23 8.31
N ILE A 81 -24.62 10.28 8.77
CA ILE A 81 -23.18 10.48 8.94
C ILE A 81 -22.47 10.19 7.61
N HIS A 82 -21.83 11.22 7.05
CA HIS A 82 -21.12 11.11 5.77
C HIS A 82 -19.61 11.28 5.95
N ILE A 83 -18.87 10.20 5.67
CA ILE A 83 -17.40 10.23 5.71
C ILE A 83 -16.90 10.81 4.39
N THR A 84 -16.25 11.98 4.46
CA THR A 84 -15.63 12.60 3.29
C THR A 84 -14.36 11.87 2.88
N LYS A 85 -13.97 12.03 1.61
CA LYS A 85 -12.71 11.46 1.11
C LYS A 85 -11.52 12.07 1.83
N GLU A 86 -11.57 13.37 2.12
CA GLU A 86 -10.52 14.10 2.82
C GLU A 86 -10.32 13.55 4.24
N ALA A 87 -11.40 13.29 4.97
CA ALA A 87 -11.35 12.68 6.29
C ALA A 87 -10.79 11.25 6.22
N ALA A 88 -11.31 10.44 5.29
CA ALA A 88 -10.86 9.07 5.10
C ALA A 88 -9.36 8.98 4.76
N ASP A 89 -8.89 9.80 3.81
CA ASP A 89 -7.49 9.84 3.40
C ASP A 89 -6.60 10.41 4.52
N GLY A 90 -7.09 11.36 5.31
CA GLY A 90 -6.41 11.93 6.47
C GLY A 90 -6.18 10.90 7.56
N VAL A 91 -7.24 10.25 8.03
CA VAL A 91 -7.17 9.16 9.03
C VAL A 91 -6.28 8.03 8.53
N PHE A 92 -6.44 7.61 7.27
CA PHE A 92 -5.60 6.56 6.70
C PHE A 92 -4.11 6.90 6.77
N LYS A 93 -3.71 8.11 6.36
CA LYS A 93 -2.30 8.51 6.33
C LYS A 93 -1.70 8.71 7.72
N GLU A 94 -2.49 9.24 8.65
CA GLU A 94 -2.01 9.66 9.96
C GLU A 94 -2.06 8.55 11.01
N LYS A 95 -3.00 7.61 10.87
CA LYS A 95 -3.31 6.60 11.89
C LYS A 95 -3.07 5.18 11.37
N THR A 96 -3.72 4.83 10.27
CA THR A 96 -3.67 3.47 9.72
C THR A 96 -2.30 3.15 9.12
N LEU A 97 -1.76 4.04 8.28
CA LEU A 97 -0.54 3.77 7.54
C LEU A 97 0.70 3.58 8.44
N PRO A 98 0.92 4.38 9.50
CA PRO A 98 2.01 4.13 10.45
C PRO A 98 1.91 2.79 11.18
N GLU A 99 0.69 2.35 11.51
CA GLU A 99 0.44 1.04 12.13
C GLU A 99 0.89 -0.10 11.19
N TYR A 100 0.41 -0.08 9.95
CA TYR A 100 0.76 -1.09 8.96
C TYR A 100 2.23 -1.03 8.54
N GLU A 101 2.86 0.15 8.54
CA GLU A 101 4.31 0.26 8.39
C GLU A 101 5.05 -0.48 9.51
N ARG A 102 4.61 -0.32 10.76
CA ARG A 102 5.21 -1.02 11.91
C ARG A 102 5.06 -2.53 11.77
N GLN A 103 3.85 -3.02 11.51
CA GLN A 103 3.60 -4.45 11.30
C GLN A 103 4.43 -5.02 10.13
N THR A 104 4.56 -4.25 9.05
CA THR A 104 5.38 -4.64 7.89
C THR A 104 6.86 -4.76 8.25
N ARG A 105 7.38 -3.80 9.03
CA ARG A 105 8.77 -3.83 9.51
C ARG A 105 9.04 -5.03 10.40
N GLU A 106 8.10 -5.40 11.25
CA GLU A 106 8.19 -6.58 12.12
C GLU A 106 8.12 -7.88 11.32
N ALA A 107 7.22 -7.95 10.33
CA ALA A 107 7.06 -9.10 9.45
C ALA A 107 8.31 -9.36 8.58
N PHE A 108 8.95 -8.29 8.11
CA PHE A 108 10.06 -8.35 7.15
C PHE A 108 11.34 -7.66 7.68
N PRO A 109 12.17 -8.34 8.48
CA PRO A 109 13.46 -7.82 8.91
C PRO A 109 14.30 -7.36 7.72
N GLY A 110 14.86 -6.15 7.80
CA GLY A 110 15.60 -5.52 6.68
C GLY A 110 14.76 -4.61 5.78
N PHE A 111 13.44 -4.55 6.00
CA PHE A 111 12.49 -3.68 5.29
C PHE A 111 12.98 -2.24 5.07
N GLY A 112 13.48 -1.59 6.13
CA GLY A 112 13.93 -0.20 6.06
C GLY A 112 15.14 0.04 5.15
N GLY A 113 15.83 -1.03 4.72
CA GLY A 113 16.96 -0.96 3.79
C GLY A 113 16.58 -1.07 2.32
N LEU A 114 15.28 -1.20 1.99
CA LEU A 114 14.76 -1.25 0.64
C LEU A 114 14.45 0.16 0.09
N PRO A 115 14.34 0.32 -1.25
CA PRO A 115 13.81 1.55 -1.84
C PRO A 115 12.38 1.85 -1.39
N LEU A 116 11.99 3.13 -1.34
CA LEU A 116 10.70 3.57 -0.78
C LEU A 116 9.46 2.98 -1.50
N ASP A 117 9.53 2.80 -2.82
CA ASP A 117 8.46 2.18 -3.60
C ASP A 117 8.32 0.69 -3.24
N ALA A 118 9.43 -0.03 -3.06
CA ALA A 118 9.39 -1.42 -2.61
C ALA A 118 8.91 -1.56 -1.16
N GLN A 119 9.29 -0.63 -0.28
CA GLN A 119 8.72 -0.54 1.07
C GLN A 119 7.21 -0.35 1.00
N GLY A 120 6.75 0.62 0.22
CA GLY A 120 5.33 0.91 0.05
C GLY A 120 4.52 -0.26 -0.50
N ALA A 121 5.06 -1.03 -1.45
CA ALA A 121 4.42 -2.25 -1.95
C ALA A 121 4.23 -3.31 -0.85
N LEU A 122 5.22 -3.50 0.01
CA LEU A 122 5.10 -4.44 1.14
C LEU A 122 4.11 -3.96 2.20
N ILE A 123 4.00 -2.64 2.43
CA ILE A 123 2.98 -2.09 3.31
C ILE A 123 1.58 -2.35 2.74
N SER A 124 1.35 -2.06 1.45
CA SER A 124 0.07 -2.37 0.78
C SER A 124 -0.29 -3.84 0.90
N LEU A 125 0.70 -4.72 0.71
CA LEU A 125 0.52 -6.15 0.85
C LEU A 125 0.06 -6.51 2.27
N VAL A 126 0.81 -6.09 3.29
CA VAL A 126 0.47 -6.38 4.70
C VAL A 126 -0.86 -5.78 5.10
N TYR A 127 -1.19 -4.59 4.59
CA TYR A 127 -2.50 -3.98 4.79
C TYR A 127 -3.64 -4.85 4.26
N ASN A 128 -3.52 -5.37 3.03
CA ASN A 128 -4.59 -6.15 2.42
C ASN A 128 -4.69 -7.59 2.95
N ARG A 129 -3.58 -8.24 3.30
CA ARG A 129 -3.58 -9.67 3.67
C ARG A 129 -3.14 -9.97 5.10
N GLY A 130 -2.74 -8.98 5.87
CA GLY A 130 -2.15 -9.12 7.20
C GLY A 130 -0.71 -9.65 7.21
N ALA A 131 -0.02 -9.40 8.34
CA ALA A 131 1.40 -9.70 8.56
C ALA A 131 1.71 -11.18 8.91
N SER A 132 0.69 -12.01 9.16
CA SER A 132 0.89 -13.40 9.60
C SER A 132 1.75 -14.22 8.63
N MET A 133 2.58 -15.09 9.20
CA MET A 133 3.46 -16.03 8.50
C MET A 133 2.98 -17.48 8.60
N ASP A 134 1.85 -17.72 9.25
CA ASP A 134 1.40 -19.06 9.64
C ASP A 134 0.51 -19.72 8.59
N GLY A 135 0.70 -21.03 8.41
CA GLY A 135 -0.10 -21.86 7.50
C GLY A 135 0.37 -21.83 6.04
N ASP A 136 -0.24 -22.69 5.24
CA ASP A 136 0.21 -22.99 3.87
C ASP A 136 -0.04 -21.83 2.90
N ARG A 137 -1.06 -21.02 3.17
CA ARG A 137 -1.41 -19.83 2.38
C ARG A 137 -0.41 -18.67 2.55
N ARG A 138 0.63 -18.83 3.40
CA ARG A 138 1.66 -17.82 3.71
C ARG A 138 3.05 -18.17 3.15
N SER A 139 3.16 -19.16 2.26
CA SER A 139 4.46 -19.56 1.68
C SER A 139 5.22 -18.41 1.00
N GLU A 140 4.52 -17.59 0.22
CA GLU A 140 5.15 -16.45 -0.47
C GLU A 140 5.53 -15.34 0.51
N MET A 141 4.78 -15.12 1.60
CA MET A 141 5.14 -14.16 2.65
C MET A 141 6.45 -14.55 3.31
N ARG A 142 6.62 -15.84 3.65
CA ARG A 142 7.86 -16.37 4.22
C ARG A 142 9.03 -16.24 3.24
N ALA A 143 8.80 -16.54 1.95
CA ALA A 143 9.83 -16.35 0.94
C ALA A 143 10.24 -14.87 0.81
N ILE A 144 9.28 -13.93 0.80
CA ILE A 144 9.56 -12.48 0.79
C ILE A 144 10.42 -12.09 1.97
N LYS A 145 10.16 -12.61 3.18
CA LYS A 145 10.99 -12.33 4.36
C LYS A 145 12.48 -12.59 4.13
N ASP A 146 12.83 -13.73 3.52
CA ASP A 146 14.22 -14.06 3.21
C ASP A 146 14.79 -13.20 2.06
N LEU A 147 13.95 -12.83 1.10
CA LEU A 147 14.34 -12.00 -0.05
C LEU A 147 14.57 -10.53 0.34
N VAL A 148 13.83 -10.02 1.34
CA VAL A 148 14.03 -8.68 1.90
C VAL A 148 15.42 -8.55 2.53
N LEU A 149 15.87 -9.56 3.28
CA LEU A 149 17.23 -9.59 3.84
C LEU A 149 18.32 -9.52 2.76
N LYS A 150 18.07 -10.15 1.60
CA LYS A 150 18.97 -10.14 0.44
C LYS A 150 18.82 -8.91 -0.44
N LYS A 151 17.82 -8.05 -0.17
CA LYS A 151 17.39 -6.94 -1.03
C LYS A 151 17.10 -7.39 -2.48
N ASP A 152 16.62 -8.62 -2.65
CA ASP A 152 16.31 -9.18 -3.96
C ASP A 152 14.94 -8.66 -4.44
N LEU A 153 14.94 -7.46 -5.03
CA LEU A 153 13.73 -6.80 -5.51
C LEU A 153 12.99 -7.63 -6.56
N LYS A 154 13.72 -8.33 -7.44
CA LYS A 154 13.11 -9.17 -8.46
C LYS A 154 12.42 -10.37 -7.84
N GLY A 155 13.08 -11.03 -6.89
CA GLY A 155 12.48 -12.12 -6.12
C GLY A 155 11.24 -11.66 -5.35
N ILE A 156 11.28 -10.50 -4.70
CA ILE A 156 10.13 -9.93 -3.97
C ILE A 156 8.95 -9.73 -4.92
N ALA A 157 9.15 -9.04 -6.04
CA ALA A 157 8.09 -8.80 -7.03
C ALA A 157 7.48 -10.12 -7.56
N ASN A 158 8.33 -11.11 -7.87
CA ASN A 158 7.86 -12.42 -8.32
C ASN A 158 6.98 -13.11 -7.26
N LYS A 159 7.38 -13.08 -5.98
CA LYS A 159 6.60 -13.70 -4.91
C LYS A 159 5.28 -12.98 -4.64
N ILE A 160 5.23 -11.66 -4.80
CA ILE A 160 3.96 -10.92 -4.76
C ILE A 160 3.03 -11.40 -5.87
N ARG A 161 3.54 -11.54 -7.10
CA ARG A 161 2.74 -12.07 -8.23
C ARG A 161 2.30 -13.52 -8.06
N GLU A 162 3.16 -14.38 -7.53
CA GLU A 162 2.82 -15.79 -7.29
C GLU A 162 1.65 -15.94 -6.30
N MET A 163 1.46 -14.99 -5.37
CA MET A 163 0.32 -15.00 -4.43
C MET A 163 -1.04 -14.95 -5.12
N LYS A 164 -1.11 -14.53 -6.39
CA LYS A 164 -2.32 -14.54 -7.20
C LYS A 164 -2.97 -15.94 -7.26
N ARG A 165 -2.21 -17.02 -7.09
CA ARG A 165 -2.74 -18.39 -6.98
C ARG A 165 -3.78 -18.57 -5.87
N LEU A 166 -3.75 -17.71 -4.84
CA LEU A 166 -4.65 -17.80 -3.69
C LEU A 166 -6.06 -17.27 -4.00
N TRP A 167 -6.21 -16.48 -5.07
CA TRP A 167 -7.46 -15.84 -5.48
C TRP A 167 -7.61 -15.79 -7.01
N PRO A 168 -7.60 -16.95 -7.70
CA PRO A 168 -7.50 -17.02 -9.17
C PRO A 168 -8.67 -16.34 -9.91
N THR A 169 -9.81 -16.16 -9.25
CA THR A 169 -11.02 -15.56 -9.83
C THR A 169 -11.32 -14.15 -9.34
N ASN A 170 -10.54 -13.61 -8.40
CA ASN A 170 -10.76 -12.26 -7.88
C ASN A 170 -9.90 -11.26 -8.66
N LEU A 171 -10.49 -10.63 -9.68
CA LEU A 171 -9.76 -9.71 -10.57
C LEU A 171 -9.12 -8.54 -9.83
N GLY A 172 -9.82 -7.93 -8.86
CA GLY A 172 -9.25 -6.82 -8.07
C GLY A 172 -8.00 -7.23 -7.30
N LEU A 173 -8.01 -8.41 -6.66
CA LEU A 173 -6.80 -8.92 -5.99
C LEU A 173 -5.70 -9.33 -6.98
N GLN A 174 -6.04 -9.77 -8.19
CA GLN A 174 -5.03 -10.05 -9.22
C GLN A 174 -4.32 -8.76 -9.64
N GLU A 175 -5.10 -7.74 -9.97
CA GLU A 175 -4.62 -6.42 -10.42
C GLU A 175 -3.78 -5.74 -9.33
N ARG A 176 -4.25 -5.77 -8.07
CA ARG A 176 -3.50 -5.23 -6.93
C ARG A 176 -2.13 -5.87 -6.75
N ARG A 177 -2.03 -7.21 -6.89
CA ARG A 177 -0.73 -7.92 -6.79
C ARG A 177 0.19 -7.59 -7.95
N ASP A 178 -0.36 -7.39 -9.15
CA ASP A 178 0.44 -6.94 -10.29
C ASP A 178 0.95 -5.50 -10.06
N ALA A 179 0.11 -4.59 -9.58
CA ALA A 179 0.48 -3.21 -9.28
C ALA A 179 1.55 -3.11 -8.16
N GLU A 180 1.42 -3.90 -7.10
CA GLU A 180 2.43 -3.98 -6.03
C GLU A 180 3.76 -4.53 -6.55
N ALA A 181 3.73 -5.59 -7.37
CA ALA A 181 4.94 -6.15 -7.98
C ALA A 181 5.61 -5.14 -8.93
N ASP A 182 4.83 -4.42 -9.74
CA ASP A 182 5.33 -3.38 -10.65
C ASP A 182 5.95 -2.22 -9.91
N LEU A 183 5.40 -1.85 -8.74
CA LEU A 183 5.98 -0.82 -7.89
C LEU A 183 7.37 -1.25 -7.39
N VAL A 184 7.54 -2.51 -6.97
CA VAL A 184 8.86 -3.07 -6.61
C VAL A 184 9.80 -3.09 -7.82
N GLU A 185 9.36 -3.56 -8.98
CA GLU A 185 10.19 -3.62 -10.19
C GLU A 185 10.66 -2.24 -10.67
N SER A 186 9.84 -1.20 -10.47
CA SER A 186 10.20 0.17 -10.84
C SER A 186 11.45 0.67 -10.09
N CYS A 187 11.74 0.10 -8.93
CA CYS A 187 12.97 0.38 -8.17
C CYS A 187 14.23 -0.17 -8.86
N ILE A 188 14.11 -1.30 -9.56
CA ILE A 188 15.20 -1.91 -10.34
C ILE A 188 15.53 -0.97 -11.51
N LEU A 189 14.50 -0.54 -12.24
CA LEU A 189 14.67 0.39 -13.36
C LEU A 189 15.28 1.71 -12.89
N ALA A 190 14.79 2.29 -11.80
CA ALA A 190 15.36 3.51 -11.23
C ALA A 190 16.84 3.35 -10.86
N SER A 191 17.21 2.22 -10.24
CA SER A 191 18.60 1.93 -9.84
C SER A 191 19.56 1.79 -11.03
N VAL A 192 19.04 1.35 -12.19
CA VAL A 192 19.80 1.28 -13.43
C VAL A 192 19.88 2.66 -14.08
N VAL A 193 18.73 3.31 -14.29
CA VAL A 193 18.55 4.52 -15.11
C VAL A 193 19.15 5.78 -14.49
N GLN A 194 19.06 5.95 -13.17
CA GLN A 194 19.53 7.17 -12.49
C GLN A 194 21.04 7.44 -12.66
N PRO A 195 21.94 6.45 -12.44
CA PRO A 195 23.37 6.63 -12.74
C PRO A 195 23.65 7.07 -14.17
N GLN A 196 22.94 6.50 -15.15
CA GLN A 196 23.14 6.85 -16.56
C GLN A 196 22.62 8.25 -16.89
N LEU A 197 21.48 8.66 -16.31
CA LEU A 197 20.96 10.02 -16.45
C LEU A 197 21.93 11.07 -15.89
N GLU A 198 22.55 10.80 -14.74
CA GLU A 198 23.56 11.70 -14.17
C GLU A 198 24.85 11.75 -14.99
N GLU A 199 25.27 10.64 -15.59
CA GLU A 199 26.40 10.63 -16.52
C GLU A 199 26.08 11.44 -17.79
N VAL A 200 24.88 11.30 -18.35
CA VAL A 200 24.39 12.11 -19.48
C VAL A 200 24.33 13.60 -19.11
N ARG A 201 23.83 13.95 -17.93
CA ARG A 201 23.77 15.35 -17.45
C ARG A 201 25.16 15.97 -17.32
N LYS A 202 26.12 15.25 -16.71
CA LYS A 202 27.50 15.73 -16.61
C LYS A 202 28.12 16.00 -17.99
N ILE A 203 27.88 15.12 -18.95
CA ILE A 203 28.38 15.28 -20.33
C ILE A 203 27.68 16.45 -21.05
N GLY A 204 26.38 16.65 -20.86
CA GLY A 204 25.62 17.72 -21.50
C GLY A 204 25.94 19.13 -20.99
N VAL A 205 26.53 19.24 -19.79
CA VAL A 205 27.00 20.51 -19.20
C VAL A 205 28.39 20.91 -19.74
N GLU A 206 29.18 19.97 -20.24
CA GLU A 206 30.44 20.24 -20.94
C GLU A 206 30.19 20.36 -22.47
N LYS A 207 30.63 21.47 -23.07
CA LYS A 207 30.44 21.84 -24.50
C LYS A 207 31.02 20.80 -25.51
N PRO A 208 30.73 20.92 -26.83
CA PRO A 208 30.40 19.81 -27.74
C PRO A 208 31.61 19.03 -28.30
N GLN A 209 32.45 18.47 -27.43
CA GLN A 209 33.47 17.49 -27.85
C GLN A 209 33.05 16.04 -27.56
N GLY A 210 31.90 15.83 -26.90
CA GLY A 210 31.39 14.51 -26.51
C GLY A 210 30.17 14.00 -27.28
N THR A 211 29.75 14.64 -28.37
CA THR A 211 28.45 14.43 -29.05
C THR A 211 28.17 12.96 -29.38
N PHE A 212 29.19 12.20 -29.79
CA PHE A 212 29.04 10.78 -30.12
C PHE A 212 28.82 9.91 -28.87
N ARG A 213 29.54 10.18 -27.77
CA ARG A 213 29.39 9.47 -26.50
C ARG A 213 28.06 9.80 -25.83
N PHE A 214 27.62 11.06 -25.94
CA PHE A 214 26.30 11.50 -25.49
C PHE A 214 25.18 10.76 -26.23
N ILE A 215 25.25 10.69 -27.57
CA ILE A 215 24.28 9.95 -28.40
C ILE A 215 24.29 8.45 -28.05
N GLN A 216 25.46 7.82 -27.88
CA GLN A 216 25.54 6.41 -27.48
C GLN A 216 24.91 6.12 -26.11
N LEU A 217 25.10 7.00 -25.11
CA LEU A 217 24.44 6.86 -23.82
C LEU A 217 22.93 7.08 -23.92
N LEU A 218 22.48 8.06 -24.71
CA LEU A 218 21.06 8.32 -24.94
C LEU A 218 20.38 7.12 -25.61
N VAL A 219 21.02 6.53 -26.62
CA VAL A 219 20.54 5.32 -27.30
C VAL A 219 20.49 4.14 -26.33
N LYS A 220 21.50 3.93 -25.48
CA LYS A 220 21.47 2.91 -24.43
C LYS A 220 20.33 3.13 -23.43
N LEU A 221 20.10 4.38 -23.02
CA LEU A 221 19.04 4.74 -22.10
C LEU A 221 17.65 4.47 -22.70
N ILE A 222 17.45 4.90 -23.95
CA ILE A 222 16.23 4.61 -24.73
C ILE A 222 16.04 3.09 -24.84
N PHE A 223 17.09 2.33 -25.14
CA PHE A 223 16.99 0.89 -25.24
C PHE A 223 16.63 0.23 -23.89
N ILE A 224 17.14 0.74 -22.77
CA ILE A 224 16.78 0.24 -21.42
C ILE A 224 15.32 0.57 -21.09
N ILE A 225 14.83 1.75 -21.48
CA ILE A 225 13.46 2.22 -21.21
C ILE A 225 12.43 1.49 -22.09
N PHE A 226 12.75 1.21 -23.36
CA PHE A 226 11.79 0.77 -24.38
C PHE A 226 11.91 -0.71 -24.81
N LYS A 227 12.75 -1.55 -24.17
CA LYS A 227 12.82 -3.00 -24.45
C LYS A 227 11.98 -3.91 -23.55
N LYS A 228 10.96 -3.37 -22.88
CA LYS A 228 9.89 -4.19 -22.29
C LYS A 228 8.64 -4.08 -23.16
#